data_AF-W7YW40-F1
#
_entry.id   AF-W7YW40-F1
#
_cell.length_a   1.000
_cell.length_b   1.000
_cell.length_c   1.000
_cell.angle_alpha   90.00
_cell.angle_beta   90.00
_cell.angle_gamma   90.00
#
_symmetry.space_group_name_H-M   'P 1'
#
loop_
_entity.id
_entity.type
_entity.pdbx_description
1 polymer ?
#
loop_
_entity_poly.entity_id
_entity_poly.type
_entity_poly.pdbx_seq_one_letter_code
_entity_poly.pdbx_strand_id
1 'polypeptide(L)'
;MLFTLFWTFFKIGFMSFGGGYAMLPIMEHAALSHGWLNTQQYSEAIALAGMSPGPVAMNSAVYIGYTAGGWAGSVFASLGMMLPSAIIMFLVATIFYRVYDNHWVQAALNGMKPAVIALIAYAAYTMTIQSGLVKGLSIST
;
A
#
# COMPACT_ATOMS: atom_id res chain seq x y z
N MET A 1 23.64 9.32 1.58
CA MET A 1 22.55 9.15 0.60
C MET A 1 21.64 7.97 0.92
N LEU A 2 22.14 6.72 0.94
CA LEU A 2 21.31 5.52 1.21
C LEU A 2 20.61 5.53 2.58
N PHE A 3 21.30 5.98 3.64
CA PHE A 3 20.68 6.11 4.96
C PHE A 3 19.54 7.14 4.98
N THR A 4 19.72 8.27 4.29
CA THR A 4 18.69 9.31 4.14
C THR A 4 17.48 8.75 3.41
N LEU A 5 17.71 8.02 2.32
CA LEU A 5 16.67 7.33 1.55
C LEU A 5 15.88 6.37 2.45
N PHE A 6 16.58 5.47 3.15
CA PHE A 6 15.98 4.54 4.09
C PHE A 6 15.13 5.26 5.14
N TRP A 7 15.69 6.28 5.79
CA TRP A 7 15.01 7.00 6.87
C TRP A 7 13.78 7.77 6.40
N THR A 8 13.84 8.36 5.20
CA THR A 8 12.70 9.04 4.58
C THR A 8 11.58 8.05 4.27
N PHE A 9 11.88 6.94 3.61
CA PHE A 9 10.88 5.90 3.31
C PHE A 9 10.38 5.18 4.57
N PHE A 10 11.20 5.09 5.62
CA PHE A 10 10.79 4.58 6.93
C PHE A 10 9.74 5.45 7.60
N LYS A 11 9.89 6.78 7.55
CA LYS A 11 8.85 7.71 8.03
C LYS A 11 7.57 7.63 7.20
N ILE A 12 7.71 7.55 5.87
CA ILE A 12 6.57 7.40 4.96
C ILE A 12 5.82 6.09 5.24
N GLY A 13 6.55 4.99 5.46
CA GLY A 13 5.97 3.70 5.85
C GLY A 13 5.21 3.75 7.18
N PHE A 14 5.67 4.54 8.15
CA PHE A 14 4.91 4.78 9.39
C PHE A 14 3.63 5.60 9.17
N MET A 15 3.64 6.52 8.20
CA MET A 15 2.48 7.36 7.85
C MET A 15 1.60 6.72 6.76
N SER A 16 1.76 5.42 6.52
CA SER A 16 1.09 4.66 5.45
C SER A 16 -0.42 4.38 5.72
N PHE A 17 -1.10 5.26 6.45
CA PHE A 17 -2.54 5.17 6.74
C PHE A 17 -3.33 5.98 5.70
N GLY A 18 -4.26 5.34 4.98
CA GLY A 18 -5.09 6.01 3.95
C GLY A 18 -5.03 5.39 2.56
N GLY A 19 -4.35 4.25 2.39
CA GLY A 19 -4.23 3.54 1.11
C GLY A 19 -3.06 4.03 0.25
N GLY A 20 -2.61 3.18 -0.68
CA GLY A 20 -1.38 3.42 -1.46
C GLY A 20 -1.33 4.77 -2.18
N TYR A 21 -2.47 5.28 -2.65
CA TYR A 21 -2.55 6.54 -3.38
C TYR A 21 -2.34 7.77 -2.49
N ALA A 22 -2.69 7.71 -1.21
CA ALA A 22 -2.50 8.83 -0.28
C ALA A 22 -1.00 9.12 -0.01
N MET A 23 -0.13 8.14 -0.25
CA MET A 23 1.31 8.27 -0.03
C MET A 23 2.03 8.93 -1.20
N LEU A 24 1.46 8.90 -2.41
CA LEU A 24 2.08 9.46 -3.61
C LEU A 24 2.44 10.95 -3.47
N PRO A 25 1.57 11.86 -2.98
CA PRO A 25 1.98 13.26 -2.81
C PRO A 25 3.09 13.44 -1.75
N ILE A 26 3.13 12.59 -0.73
CA ILE A 26 4.19 12.62 0.31
C ILE A 26 5.53 12.18 -0.29
N MET A 27 5.51 11.12 -1.10
CA MET A 27 6.67 10.60 -1.83
C MET A 27 7.18 11.60 -2.86
N GLU A 28 6.28 12.29 -3.58
CA GLU A 28 6.61 13.35 -4.52
C GLU A 28 7.38 14.47 -3.82
N HIS A 29 6.82 14.98 -2.72
CA HIS A 29 7.46 16.04 -1.95
C HIS A 29 8.85 15.62 -1.42
N ALA A 30 8.98 14.39 -0.93
CA ALA A 30 10.26 13.84 -0.49
C ALA A 30 11.26 13.69 -1.64
N ALA A 31 10.84 13.19 -2.81
CA ALA A 31 11.69 12.99 -3.97
C ALA A 31 12.19 14.31 -4.56
N LEU A 32 11.32 15.33 -4.63
CA LEU A 32 11.65 16.67 -5.10
C LEU A 32 12.56 17.42 -4.12
N SER A 33 12.25 17.38 -2.82
CA SER A 33 13.05 18.09 -1.79
C SER A 33 14.47 17.54 -1.65
N HIS A 34 14.66 16.23 -1.81
CA HIS A 34 15.97 15.61 -1.83
C HIS A 34 16.66 15.65 -3.21
N GLY A 35 15.99 16.14 -4.24
CA GLY A 35 16.52 16.23 -5.60
C GLY A 35 16.76 14.86 -6.26
N TRP A 36 16.05 13.81 -5.83
CA TRP A 36 16.18 12.47 -6.42
C TRP A 36 15.48 12.37 -7.78
N LEU A 37 14.39 13.13 -7.96
CA LEU A 37 13.61 13.18 -9.18
C LEU A 37 13.13 14.62 -9.41
N ASN A 38 12.89 14.97 -10.68
CA ASN A 38 12.07 16.12 -11.03
C ASN A 38 10.58 15.71 -11.20
N THR A 39 9.68 16.68 -11.31
CA THR A 39 8.22 16.43 -11.41
C THR A 39 7.86 15.57 -12.62
N GLN A 40 8.56 15.73 -13.74
CA GLN A 40 8.34 14.94 -14.95
C GLN A 40 8.71 13.46 -14.73
N GLN A 41 9.90 13.21 -14.18
CA GLN A 41 10.40 11.88 -13.86
C GLN A 41 9.56 11.20 -12.78
N TYR A 42 8.98 11.98 -11.86
CA TYR A 42 8.06 11.44 -10.86
C TYR A 42 6.76 10.95 -11.49
N SER A 43 6.20 11.70 -12.46
CA SER A 43 5.03 11.28 -13.22
C SER A 43 5.30 9.98 -14.01
N GLU A 44 6.47 9.90 -14.66
CA GLU A 44 6.92 8.68 -15.34
C GLU A 44 7.09 7.51 -14.37
N ALA A 45 7.64 7.76 -13.18
CA ALA A 45 7.79 6.75 -12.13
C ALA A 45 6.43 6.18 -11.69
N ILE A 46 5.42 7.03 -11.48
CA ILE A 46 4.06 6.58 -11.14
C ILE A 46 3.44 5.80 -12.29
N ALA A 47 3.62 6.22 -13.54
CA ALA A 47 3.11 5.49 -14.70
C ALA A 47 3.72 4.07 -14.77
N LEU A 48 5.03 3.94 -14.59
CA LEU A 48 5.73 2.65 -14.52
C LEU A 48 5.26 1.81 -13.31
N ALA A 49 5.09 2.44 -12.16
CA ALA A 49 4.61 1.78 -10.94
C ALA A 49 3.17 1.27 -11.06
N GLY A 50 2.32 1.99 -11.79
CA GLY A 50 0.92 1.63 -12.07
C GLY A 50 0.77 0.51 -13.11
N MET A 51 1.70 0.39 -14.05
CA MET A 51 1.75 -0.73 -15.00
C MET A 51 2.34 -2.00 -14.37
N SER A 52 3.19 -1.85 -13.35
CA SER A 52 3.81 -2.96 -12.65
C SER A 52 2.80 -3.68 -11.74
N PRO A 53 2.81 -5.01 -11.68
CA PRO A 53 1.92 -5.74 -10.78
C PRO A 53 2.24 -5.39 -9.32
N GLY A 54 1.19 -5.20 -8.52
CA GLY A 54 1.30 -4.93 -7.08
C GLY A 54 0.94 -3.50 -6.67
N PRO A 55 1.24 -3.11 -5.42
CA PRO A 55 0.86 -1.81 -4.88
C PRO A 55 1.65 -0.67 -5.52
N VAL A 56 0.96 0.27 -6.15
CA VAL A 56 1.57 1.43 -6.82
C VAL A 56 2.56 2.17 -5.92
N ALA A 57 2.22 2.39 -4.64
CA ALA A 57 3.08 3.09 -3.71
C ALA A 57 4.44 2.38 -3.48
N MET A 58 4.43 1.05 -3.34
CA MET A 58 5.65 0.27 -3.16
C MET A 58 6.50 0.29 -4.43
N ASN A 59 5.87 0.09 -5.59
CA ASN A 59 6.56 0.14 -6.88
C ASN A 59 7.18 1.52 -7.14
N SER A 60 6.48 2.60 -6.78
CA SER A 60 7.02 3.97 -6.82
C SER A 60 8.23 4.13 -5.90
N ALA A 61 8.17 3.61 -4.66
CA ALA A 61 9.32 3.64 -3.74
C ALA A 61 10.56 2.96 -4.31
N VAL A 62 10.38 1.78 -4.94
CA VAL A 62 11.46 1.01 -5.57
C VAL A 62 12.10 1.81 -6.70
N TYR A 63 11.30 2.48 -7.53
CA TYR A 63 11.78 3.29 -8.64
C TYR A 63 12.47 4.57 -8.18
N ILE A 64 11.87 5.32 -7.25
CA ILE A 64 12.51 6.51 -6.64
C ILE A 64 13.85 6.11 -6.00
N GLY A 65 13.89 4.98 -5.30
CA GLY A 65 15.11 4.44 -4.74
C GLY A 65 16.14 4.05 -5.80
N TYR A 66 15.70 3.52 -6.94
CA TYR A 66 16.57 3.18 -8.06
C TYR A 66 17.24 4.43 -8.64
N THR A 67 16.47 5.48 -8.91
CA THR A 67 17.02 6.73 -9.47
C THR A 67 17.93 7.44 -8.47
N ALA A 68 17.62 7.36 -7.17
CA ALA A 68 18.46 7.94 -6.13
C ALA A 68 19.79 7.18 -5.94
N GLY A 69 19.76 5.86 -5.80
CA GLY A 69 20.92 5.09 -5.33
C GLY A 69 21.21 3.81 -6.10
N GLY A 70 20.68 3.68 -7.32
CA GLY A 70 20.72 2.45 -8.11
C GLY A 70 20.04 1.28 -7.40
N TRP A 71 20.50 0.07 -7.68
CA TRP A 71 19.98 -1.16 -7.06
C TRP A 71 20.01 -1.15 -5.53
N ALA A 72 21.07 -0.60 -4.94
CA ALA A 72 21.15 -0.46 -3.48
C ALA A 72 20.05 0.47 -2.98
N GLY A 73 19.85 1.62 -3.63
CA GLY A 73 18.78 2.56 -3.29
C GLY A 73 17.39 1.93 -3.33
N SER A 74 17.08 1.12 -4.35
CA SER A 74 15.82 0.37 -4.43
C SER A 74 15.59 -0.54 -3.22
N VAL A 75 16.62 -1.28 -2.80
CA VAL A 75 16.54 -2.18 -1.64
C VAL A 75 16.32 -1.39 -0.36
N PHE A 76 17.07 -0.31 -0.13
CA PHE A 76 16.94 0.52 1.06
C PHE A 76 15.59 1.26 1.13
N ALA A 77 15.08 1.77 0.00
CA ALA A 77 13.75 2.39 -0.06
C ALA A 77 12.64 1.38 0.25
N SER A 78 12.73 0.18 -0.36
CA SER A 78 11.78 -0.92 -0.14
C SER A 78 11.76 -1.39 1.31
N LEU A 79 12.93 -1.61 1.90
CA LEU A 79 13.07 -2.01 3.30
C LEU A 79 12.58 -0.91 4.23
N GLY A 80 12.96 0.35 3.96
CA GLY A 80 12.47 1.51 4.71
C GLY A 80 10.96 1.54 4.75
N MET A 81 10.29 1.37 3.61
CA MET A 81 8.83 1.40 3.52
C MET A 81 8.15 0.18 4.17
N MET A 82 8.72 -1.02 4.06
CA MET A 82 8.11 -2.26 4.56
C MET A 82 8.33 -2.50 6.05
N LEU A 83 9.51 -2.18 6.57
CA LEU A 83 9.89 -2.45 7.96
C LEU A 83 8.93 -1.88 9.03
N PRO A 84 8.44 -0.64 8.96
CA PRO A 84 7.57 -0.12 10.02
C PRO A 84 6.28 -0.94 10.14
N SER A 85 5.66 -1.29 9.01
CA SER A 85 4.49 -2.16 8.97
C SER A 85 4.79 -3.56 9.49
N ALA A 86 5.95 -4.14 9.13
CA ALA A 86 6.37 -5.44 9.63
C ALA A 86 6.58 -5.43 11.16
N ILE A 87 7.26 -4.41 11.71
CA ILE A 87 7.49 -4.26 13.15
C ILE A 87 6.17 -4.15 13.90
N ILE A 88 5.25 -3.29 13.45
CA ILE A 88 3.93 -3.16 14.07
C ILE A 88 3.17 -4.48 14.01
N MET A 89 3.18 -5.16 12.85
CA MET A 89 2.53 -6.45 12.68
C MET A 89 3.08 -7.51 13.65
N PHE A 90 4.40 -7.64 13.77
CA PHE A 90 5.03 -8.58 14.71
C PHE A 90 4.70 -8.26 16.17
N LEU A 91 4.69 -6.99 16.55
CA LEU A 91 4.31 -6.56 17.90
C LEU A 91 2.86 -6.91 18.20
N VAL A 92 1.93 -6.55 17.31
CA VAL A 92 0.50 -6.85 17.46
C VAL A 92 0.27 -8.35 17.49
N ALA A 93 0.91 -9.13 16.60
CA ALA A 93 0.79 -10.58 16.57
C ALA A 93 1.26 -11.20 17.90
N THR A 94 2.38 -10.75 18.45
CA THR A 94 2.92 -11.26 19.72
C THR A 94 1.94 -11.04 20.88
N ILE A 95 1.33 -9.84 20.94
CA ILE A 95 0.31 -9.53 21.96
C ILE A 95 -0.95 -10.37 21.71
N PHE A 96 -1.39 -10.44 20.46
CA PHE A 96 -2.58 -11.17 20.06
C PHE A 96 -2.51 -12.66 20.42
N TYR A 97 -1.38 -13.32 20.16
CA TYR A 97 -1.18 -14.74 20.54
C TYR A 97 -1.35 -14.99 22.03
N ARG A 98 -1.05 -14.02 22.91
CA ARG A 98 -1.25 -14.16 24.36
C ARG A 98 -2.72 -14.09 24.79
N VAL A 99 -3.56 -13.41 24.01
CA VAL A 99 -4.98 -13.18 24.33
C VAL A 99 -5.91 -14.03 23.45
N TYR A 100 -5.34 -14.79 22.51
CA TYR A 100 -6.08 -15.58 21.53
C TYR A 100 -7.04 -16.61 22.15
N ASP A 101 -6.65 -17.23 23.25
CA ASP A 101 -7.46 -18.24 23.95
C ASP A 101 -8.64 -17.64 24.74
N ASN A 102 -8.75 -16.31 24.81
CA ASN A 102 -9.87 -15.66 25.47
C ASN A 102 -11.16 -15.82 24.64
N HIS A 103 -12.20 -16.34 25.27
CA HIS A 103 -13.52 -16.57 24.66
C HIS A 103 -14.07 -15.32 23.95
N TRP A 104 -13.87 -14.12 24.52
CA TRP A 104 -14.32 -12.86 23.92
C TRP A 104 -13.60 -12.52 22.61
N VAL A 105 -12.30 -12.82 22.54
CA VAL A 105 -11.49 -12.60 21.33
C VAL A 105 -11.94 -13.55 20.22
N GLN A 106 -12.14 -14.82 20.53
CA GLN A 106 -12.62 -15.81 19.56
C GLN A 106 -14.04 -15.49 19.06
N ALA A 107 -14.93 -15.08 19.96
CA ALA A 107 -16.29 -14.65 19.60
C ALA A 107 -16.25 -13.44 18.65
N ALA A 108 -15.41 -12.43 18.94
CA ALA A 108 -15.24 -11.26 18.08
C ALA A 108 -14.69 -11.64 16.69
N LEU A 109 -13.67 -12.50 16.62
CA LEU A 109 -13.09 -12.97 15.35
C LEU A 109 -14.11 -13.77 14.53
N ASN A 110 -14.89 -14.64 15.18
CA ASN A 110 -15.91 -15.43 14.51
C ASN A 110 -17.07 -14.57 14.00
N GLY A 111 -17.43 -13.48 14.70
CA GLY A 111 -18.39 -12.49 14.20
C GLY A 111 -17.83 -11.62 13.06
N MET A 112 -16.53 -11.33 13.07
CA MET A 112 -15.88 -10.51 12.04
C MET A 112 -15.81 -11.24 10.68
N LYS A 113 -15.59 -12.55 10.65
CA LYS A 113 -15.52 -13.36 9.42
C LYS A 113 -16.73 -13.16 8.49
N PRO A 114 -18.00 -13.40 8.91
CA PRO A 114 -19.16 -13.19 8.04
C PRO A 114 -19.37 -11.71 7.69
N ALA A 115 -19.04 -10.78 8.58
CA ALA A 115 -19.13 -9.34 8.30
C ALA A 115 -18.17 -8.92 7.16
N VAL A 116 -16.93 -9.42 7.17
CA VAL A 116 -15.95 -9.19 6.10
C VAL A 116 -16.42 -9.81 4.78
N ILE A 117 -16.95 -11.03 4.82
CA ILE A 117 -17.50 -11.70 3.63
C ILE A 117 -18.66 -10.86 3.04
N ALA A 118 -19.60 -10.40 3.87
CA ALA A 118 -20.72 -9.57 3.44
C ALA A 118 -20.25 -8.24 2.85
N LEU A 119 -19.23 -7.61 3.43
CA LEU A 119 -18.68 -6.34 2.97
C LEU A 119 -17.96 -6.50 1.61
N ILE A 120 -17.19 -7.59 1.43
CA ILE A 120 -16.57 -7.92 0.14
C ILE A 120 -17.64 -8.21 -0.91
N ALA A 121 -18.66 -8.99 -0.58
CA ALA A 121 -19.77 -9.30 -1.48
C ALA A 121 -20.54 -8.03 -1.88
N TYR A 122 -20.79 -7.13 -0.94
CA TYR A 122 -21.43 -5.84 -1.20
C TYR A 122 -20.57 -4.95 -2.11
N ALA A 123 -19.26 -4.85 -1.84
CA ALA A 123 -18.35 -4.10 -2.70
C ALA A 123 -18.34 -4.66 -4.13
N ALA A 124 -18.28 -5.98 -4.28
CA ALA A 124 -18.38 -6.65 -5.59
C ALA A 124 -19.70 -6.32 -6.29
N TYR A 125 -20.83 -6.43 -5.59
CA TYR A 125 -22.15 -6.08 -6.11
C TYR A 125 -22.22 -4.63 -6.59
N THR A 126 -21.75 -3.67 -5.78
CA THR A 126 -21.71 -2.25 -6.16
C THR A 126 -20.83 -2.00 -7.39
N MET A 127 -19.64 -2.60 -7.43
CA MET A 127 -18.73 -2.48 -8.57
C MET A 127 -19.35 -3.06 -9.85
N THR A 128 -20.03 -4.21 -9.77
CA THR A 128 -20.71 -4.83 -10.92
C THR A 128 -21.81 -3.94 -11.47
N ILE A 129 -22.64 -3.31 -10.62
CA ILE A 129 -23.69 -2.38 -11.09
C ILE A 129 -23.08 -1.14 -11.74
N GLN A 130 -22.04 -0.57 -11.13
CA GLN A 130 -21.38 0.65 -11.63
C GLN A 130 -20.59 0.42 -12.93
N SER A 131 -20.04 -0.79 -13.13
CA SER A 131 -19.31 -1.15 -14.35
C SER A 131 -20.16 -1.19 -15.62
N GLY A 132 -21.49 -1.08 -15.51
CA GLY A 132 -22.40 -1.10 -16.67
C GLY A 132 -22.54 -2.47 -17.34
N LEU A 133 -21.80 -3.50 -16.89
CA LEU A 133 -21.87 -4.88 -17.39
C LEU A 133 -23.29 -5.45 -17.35
N VAL A 134 -24.08 -5.08 -16.35
CA VAL A 134 -25.49 -5.50 -16.21
C VAL A 134 -26.41 -4.81 -17.24
N LYS A 135 -26.11 -3.57 -17.66
CA LYS A 135 -26.87 -2.86 -18.70
C LYS A 135 -26.53 -3.35 -20.12
N GLY A 136 -25.30 -3.81 -20.36
CA GLY A 136 -24.87 -4.36 -21.65
C GLY A 136 -25.53 -5.69 -22.01
N LEU A 137 -26.04 -6.45 -21.03
CA LEU A 137 -26.79 -7.70 -21.25
C LEU A 137 -28.28 -7.48 -21.58
N SER A 138 -28.79 -6.24 -21.46
CA SER A 138 -30.20 -5.90 -21.70
C SER A 138 -30.45 -5.24 -23.07
N ILE A 139 -29.50 -5.32 -24.01
CA ILE A 139 -29.66 -4.80 -25.39
C ILE A 139 -29.41 -5.93 -26.39
N SER A 140 -30.35 -6.86 -26.46
CA SER A 140 -30.59 -7.69 -27.65
C SER A 140 -32.02 -8.25 -27.57
N THR A 141 -32.99 -7.36 -27.74
CA THR A 141 -34.34 -7.69 -28.22
C THR A 141 -34.79 -6.58 -29.15
#